data_AF-A0A8J7HSP2-F1
#
_entry.id   AF-A0A8J7HSP2-F1
#
_cell.length_a   1.000
_cell.length_b   1.000
_cell.length_c   1.000
_cell.angle_alpha   90.00
_cell.angle_beta   90.00
_cell.angle_gamma   90.00
#
_symmetry.space_group_name_H-M   'P 1'
#
loop_
_entity.id
_entity.type
_entity.pdbx_description
1 polymer ?
#
loop_
_entity_poly.entity_id
_entity_poly.type
_entity_poly.pdbx_seq_one_letter_code
_entity_poly.pdbx_strand_id
1 'polypeptide(L)'
;MIIFLKISPKAYKRAQSYTNVVGLWEGKEDCWMYVELGEEFEYISHPKDDPNTDFRIFRGCTVSIAESKEDLKAGIVATTLLNQTVKIYY
;
A
#
# COMPACT_ATOMS: atom_id res chain seq x y z
N MET A 1 0.02 1.56 -13.70
CA MET A 1 0.90 0.63 -12.96
C MET A 1 0.16 0.19 -11.70
N ILE A 2 0.27 -1.06 -11.27
CA ILE A 2 -0.33 -1.54 -10.01
C ILE A 2 0.81 -1.72 -9.02
N ILE A 3 0.69 -1.13 -7.84
CA ILE A 3 1.68 -1.22 -6.76
C ILE A 3 1.16 -2.21 -5.73
N PHE A 4 2.02 -3.14 -5.33
CA PHE A 4 1.71 -4.21 -4.39
C PHE A 4 2.29 -3.83 -3.04
N LEU A 5 1.42 -3.54 -2.08
CA LEU A 5 1.79 -3.10 -0.74
C LEU A 5 1.51 -4.23 0.25
N LYS A 6 2.56 -4.72 0.89
CA LYS A 6 2.45 -5.69 1.97
C LYS A 6 2.44 -4.96 3.31
N ILE A 7 1.37 -5.15 4.08
CA ILE A 7 1.24 -4.63 5.44
C ILE A 7 0.84 -5.74 6.39
N SER A 8 0.99 -5.52 7.70
CA SER A 8 0.45 -6.45 8.69
C SER A 8 -1.04 -6.19 8.92
N PRO A 9 -1.85 -7.19 9.32
CA PRO A 9 -3.28 -7.01 9.61
C PRO A 9 -3.55 -5.93 10.66
N LYS A 10 -2.65 -5.81 11.65
CA LYS A 10 -2.71 -4.77 12.69
C LYS A 10 -2.48 -3.37 12.13
N ALA A 11 -1.61 -3.23 11.13
CA ALA A 11 -1.35 -1.95 10.47
C ALA A 11 -2.53 -1.56 9.59
N TYR A 12 -3.12 -2.53 8.88
CA TYR A 12 -4.32 -2.31 8.08
C TYR A 12 -5.51 -1.84 8.93
N LYS A 13 -5.79 -2.50 10.07
CA LYS A 13 -6.87 -2.07 10.97
C LYS A 13 -6.70 -0.63 11.48
N ARG A 14 -5.46 -0.17 11.68
CA ARG A 14 -5.20 1.23 12.04
C ARG A 14 -5.51 2.14 10.85
N ALA A 15 -5.05 1.77 9.66
CA ALA A 15 -5.32 2.50 8.45
C ALA A 15 -6.78 2.48 7.97
N GLN A 16 -7.66 1.63 8.49
CA GLN A 16 -9.10 1.87 8.25
C GLN A 16 -9.59 3.15 8.95
N SER A 17 -8.93 3.56 10.04
CA SER A 17 -9.23 4.81 10.72
C SER A 17 -8.51 6.03 10.14
N TYR A 18 -7.47 5.83 9.33
CA TYR A 18 -6.63 6.89 8.78
C TYR A 18 -6.58 6.72 7.27
N THR A 19 -6.85 7.75 6.47
CA THR A 19 -6.85 7.69 4.99
C THR A 19 -5.47 7.41 4.36
N ASN A 20 -4.55 6.78 5.10
CA ASN A 20 -3.22 6.41 4.69
C ASN A 20 -2.78 5.05 5.28
N VAL A 21 -1.87 4.39 4.58
CA VAL A 21 -1.20 3.15 5.01
C VAL A 21 0.30 3.30 4.86
N VAL A 22 1.06 2.62 5.71
CA VAL A 22 2.51 2.48 5.56
C VAL A 22 2.86 1.01 5.49
N GLY A 23 3.64 0.63 4.48
CA GLY A 23 3.99 -0.76 4.23
C GLY A 23 5.27 -0.92 3.44
N LEU A 24 5.57 -2.17 3.12
CA LEU A 24 6.69 -2.55 2.28
C LEU A 24 6.20 -2.79 0.86
N TRP A 25 7.02 -2.41 -0.12
CA TRP A 25 6.79 -2.79 -1.50
C TRP A 25 7.07 -4.28 -1.68
N GLU A 26 6.05 -5.04 -2.07
CA GLU A 26 6.20 -6.43 -2.44
C GLU A 26 7.23 -6.58 -3.59
N GLY A 27 8.23 -7.44 -3.38
CA GLY A 27 9.28 -7.72 -4.36
C GLY A 27 10.45 -6.73 -4.33
N LYS A 28 10.45 -5.72 -3.46
CA LYS A 28 11.64 -4.89 -3.18
C LYS A 28 12.01 -4.95 -1.70
N GLU A 29 13.17 -5.52 -1.42
CA GLU A 29 13.77 -5.46 -0.09
C GLU A 29 14.05 -3.99 0.26
N ASP A 30 13.76 -3.61 1.50
CA ASP A 30 13.99 -2.29 2.10
C ASP A 30 13.27 -1.06 1.50
N CYS A 31 12.35 -1.24 0.54
CA CYS A 31 11.54 -0.12 0.05
C CYS A 31 10.27 0.08 0.89
N TRP A 32 10.24 1.16 1.67
CA TRP A 32 9.07 1.56 2.45
C TRP A 32 8.19 2.51 1.65
N MET A 33 6.89 2.32 1.76
CA MET A 33 5.89 3.12 1.07
C MET A 33 4.88 3.70 2.06
N TYR A 34 4.67 5.00 1.95
CA TYR A 34 3.51 5.70 2.51
C TYR A 34 2.51 5.88 1.39
N VAL A 35 1.30 5.37 1.56
CA VAL A 35 0.24 5.45 0.57
C VAL A 35 -0.93 6.20 1.17
N GLU A 36 -1.31 7.31 0.55
CA GLU A 36 -2.60 7.94 0.81
C GLU A 36 -3.66 7.21 -0.02
N LEU A 37 -4.61 6.61 0.70
CA LEU A 37 -5.66 5.81 0.10
C LEU A 37 -6.63 6.74 -0.62
N GLY A 38 -6.88 6.44 -1.89
CA GLY A 38 -7.94 7.06 -2.66
C GLY A 38 -9.25 6.29 -2.51
N GLU A 39 -9.94 6.08 -3.63
CA GLU A 39 -11.22 5.38 -3.67
C GLU A 39 -10.99 3.86 -3.55
N GLU A 40 -11.69 3.23 -2.61
CA GLU A 40 -11.71 1.77 -2.50
C GLU A 40 -12.47 1.18 -3.69
N PHE A 41 -11.84 0.22 -4.36
CA PHE A 41 -12.41 -0.49 -5.48
C PHE A 41 -12.63 -1.94 -5.06
N GLU A 42 -13.90 -2.37 -5.07
CA GLU A 42 -14.25 -3.76 -4.79
C GLU A 42 -13.70 -4.64 -5.91
N TYR A 43 -12.76 -5.53 -5.57
CA TYR A 43 -12.20 -6.46 -6.52
C TYR A 43 -13.00 -7.76 -6.52
N ILE A 44 -13.39 -8.20 -7.71
CA ILE A 44 -14.01 -9.50 -7.93
C ILE A 44 -12.88 -10.55 -7.93
N SER A 45 -12.83 -11.38 -6.89
CA SER A 45 -11.83 -12.43 -6.69
C SER A 45 -11.70 -13.33 -7.92
N HIS A 46 -10.47 -13.56 -8.37
CA HIS A 46 -10.20 -14.45 -9.50
C HIS A 46 -9.90 -15.86 -8.97
N PRO A 47 -10.30 -16.94 -9.66
CA PRO A 47 -10.06 -18.33 -9.23
C PRO A 47 -8.58 -18.76 -9.11
N LYS A 48 -7.62 -17.86 -9.37
CA LYS A 48 -6.19 -18.07 -9.19
C LYS A 48 -5.59 -17.24 -8.05
N ASP A 49 -6.36 -16.33 -7.45
CA ASP A 49 -5.95 -15.63 -6.24
C ASP A 49 -5.96 -16.62 -5.06
N ASP A 50 -4.98 -16.52 -4.18
CA ASP A 50 -4.87 -17.39 -3.01
C ASP A 50 -6.06 -17.12 -2.08
N PRO A 51 -6.93 -18.12 -1.82
CA PRO A 51 -8.18 -17.91 -1.07
C PRO A 51 -7.94 -17.54 0.40
N ASN A 52 -6.71 -17.66 0.89
CA ASN A 52 -6.35 -17.32 2.27
C ASN A 52 -5.77 -15.91 2.41
N THR A 53 -5.64 -15.15 1.33
CA THR A 53 -5.09 -13.79 1.38
C THR A 53 -6.20 -12.79 1.16
N ASP A 54 -6.58 -12.10 2.23
CA ASP A 54 -7.41 -10.91 2.12
C ASP A 54 -6.61 -9.79 1.44
N PHE A 55 -7.21 -9.17 0.43
CA PHE A 55 -6.63 -8.02 -0.22
C PHE A 55 -7.69 -6.98 -0.55
N ARG A 56 -7.26 -5.73 -0.64
CA ARG A 56 -8.10 -4.61 -1.09
C ARG A 56 -7.38 -3.78 -2.12
N ILE A 57 -8.13 -3.20 -3.05
CA ILE A 57 -7.60 -2.39 -4.13
C ILE A 57 -8.09 -0.96 -3.96
N PHE A 58 -7.18 -0.02 -4.08
CA PHE A 58 -7.47 1.41 -4.02
C PHE A 58 -6.98 2.08 -5.31
N ARG A 59 -7.77 3.00 -5.84
CA ARG A 59 -7.45 3.77 -7.05
C ARG A 59 -7.30 5.25 -6.70
N GLY A 60 -6.52 5.98 -7.51
CA GLY A 60 -6.25 7.39 -7.25
C GLY A 60 -5.35 7.62 -6.04
N CYS A 61 -4.54 6.61 -5.67
CA CYS A 61 -3.67 6.71 -4.50
C CYS A 61 -2.44 7.57 -4.81
N THR A 62 -1.96 8.26 -3.77
CA THR A 62 -0.65 8.90 -3.78
C THR A 62 0.33 8.00 -3.04
N VAL A 63 1.41 7.59 -3.70
CA VAL A 63 2.42 6.68 -3.13
C VAL A 63 3.75 7.40 -3.02
N SER A 64 4.19 7.61 -1.79
CA SER A 64 5.51 8.13 -1.46
C SER A 64 6.43 6.99 -1.05
N ILE A 65 7.58 6.88 -1.70
CA ILE A 65 8.53 5.80 -1.51
C ILE A 65 9.79 6.35 -0.85
N ALA A 66 10.30 5.64 0.15
CA ALA A 66 11.59 5.93 0.77
C ALA A 66 12.40 4.65 0.98
N GLU A 67 13.70 4.84 1.16
CA GLU A 67 14.66 3.75 1.40
C GLU A 67 14.58 3.22 2.85
N SER A 68 13.92 3.96 3.74
CA SER A 68 13.77 3.57 5.14
C SER A 68 12.48 4.10 5.75
N LYS A 69 12.00 3.39 6.77
CA LYS A 69 10.83 3.84 7.55
C LYS A 69 11.08 5.16 8.28
N GLU A 70 12.32 5.38 8.71
CA GLU A 70 12.73 6.61 9.40
C GLU A 70 12.68 7.81 8.46
N ASP A 71 13.10 7.63 7.21
CA ASP A 71 12.99 8.65 6.16
C ASP A 71 11.52 9.02 5.90
N LEU A 72 10.62 8.04 5.78
CA LEU A 72 9.18 8.33 5.67
C LEU A 72 8.66 9.16 6.85
N LYS A 73 9.11 8.87 8.08
CA LYS A 73 8.70 9.64 9.27
C LYS A 73 9.29 11.05 9.28
N ALA A 74 10.50 11.21 8.73
CA ALA A 74 11.15 12.50 8.57
C ALA A 74 10.63 13.29 7.37
N GLY A 75 9.77 12.69 6.53
CA GLY A 75 9.28 13.30 5.29
C GLY A 75 10.28 13.25 4.12
N ILE A 76 11.35 12.47 4.27
CA ILE A 76 12.36 12.25 3.24
C ILE A 76 11.83 11.13 2.33
N VAL A 77 11.46 11.50 1.11
CA VAL A 77 10.92 10.58 0.11
C VAL A 77 11.83 10.60 -1.10
N ALA A 78 12.20 9.41 -1.59
CA ALA A 78 13.00 9.27 -2.80
C ALA A 78 12.18 9.61 -4.04
N THR A 79 10.89 9.21 -4.04
CA THR A 79 9.97 9.53 -5.13
C THR A 79 8.52 9.51 -4.66
N THR A 80 7.67 10.25 -5.36
CA THR A 80 6.22 10.26 -5.13
C THR A 80 5.51 10.01 -6.45
N LEU A 81 4.60 9.04 -6.44
CA LEU A 81 3.78 8.63 -7.58
C LEU A 81 2.33 9.00 -7.30
N LEU A 82 1.73 9.78 -8.20
CA LEU A 82 0.35 10.22 -8.09
C LEU A 82 -0.59 9.34 -8.91
N ASN A 83 -1.86 9.28 -8.50
CA ASN A 83 -2.93 8.58 -9.21
C ASN A 83 -2.60 7.11 -9.51
N GLN A 84 -2.00 6.41 -8.55
CA GLN A 84 -1.64 5.01 -8.67
C GLN A 84 -2.75 4.10 -8.18
N THR A 85 -2.76 2.88 -8.71
CA THR A 85 -3.59 1.79 -8.19
C THR A 85 -2.74 0.97 -7.23
N VAL A 86 -3.20 0.82 -5.98
CA VAL A 86 -2.49 0.07 -4.93
C VAL A 86 -3.32 -1.13 -4.53
N LYS A 87 -2.70 -2.32 -4.57
CA LYS A 87 -3.26 -3.56 -4.05
C LYS A 87 -2.58 -3.85 -2.70
N ILE A 88 -3.38 -3.84 -1.64
CA ILE A 88 -2.93 -4.03 -0.27
C ILE A 88 -3.21 -5.46 0.15
N TYR A 89 -2.18 -6.15 0.64
CA TYR A 89 -2.27 -7.48 1.22
C TYR A 89 -1.97 -7.40 2.71
N TYR A 90 -2.77 -8.07 3.54
CA TYR A 90 -2.61 -8.07 4.99
C TYR A 90 -2.78 -9.43 5.63
#